data_AF-A0A5C8SH66-F1
#
_entry.id   AF-A0A5C8SH66-F1
#
_cell.length_a   1.000
_cell.length_b   1.000
_cell.length_c   1.000
_cell.angle_alpha   90.00
_cell.angle_beta   90.00
_cell.angle_gamma   90.00
#
_symmetry.space_group_name_H-M   'P 1'
#
loop_
_entity.id
_entity.type
_entity.pdbx_description
1 polymer ?
#
loop_
_entity_poly.entity_id
_entity_poly.type
_entity_poly.pdbx_seq_one_letter_code
_entity_poly.pdbx_strand_id
1 'polypeptide(L)'
;MSHASSCPPRSRLLATTALLPLILGMAAMTVPVGPAHAACAATTTGLACDGPDDVTLASSIGGSGGLSKAGTGSVTLSAANTYAGGTSLTAGTLSTTGAGTLGAPDAALVILGGRLDLGSTTQAVGLVRLTSGTIGDGTLRGSVYDVQSGSIDAALTGSGPLVKSGTGTVMLSGANTYSGGTRVDGGTVKLTSTGRLGAADAALVVGGGTLDLGGTSASAGPVVLTAGTIR
;
A
#
# COMPACT_ATOMS: atom_id res chain seq x y z
N MET A 1 -50.85 -43.45 42.63
CA MET A 1 -49.38 -43.27 42.70
C MET A 1 -48.78 -44.58 42.19
N SER A 2 -48.03 -44.71 41.11
CA SER A 2 -47.28 -43.79 40.26
C SER A 2 -47.22 -44.40 38.85
N HIS A 3 -47.28 -43.57 37.81
CA HIS A 3 -47.20 -43.97 36.41
C HIS A 3 -45.76 -44.39 36.04
N ALA A 4 -45.63 -45.51 35.32
CA ALA A 4 -44.40 -45.88 34.63
C ALA A 4 -44.31 -45.13 33.29
N SER A 5 -43.26 -44.33 33.09
CA SER A 5 -42.97 -43.62 31.85
C SER A 5 -41.52 -43.89 31.39
N SER A 6 -41.43 -44.48 30.19
CA SER A 6 -40.39 -44.40 29.15
C SER A 6 -38.88 -44.48 29.46
N CYS A 7 -38.24 -45.45 28.80
CA CYS A 7 -36.83 -45.48 28.33
C CYS A 7 -36.86 -45.17 26.79
N PRO A 8 -35.85 -44.60 26.07
CA PRO A 8 -34.41 -44.97 26.14
C PRO A 8 -33.39 -43.82 25.80
N PRO A 9 -32.15 -44.11 25.32
CA PRO A 9 -30.89 -43.71 25.96
C PRO A 9 -30.30 -42.40 25.42
N ARG A 10 -29.62 -41.61 26.27
CA ARG A 10 -28.75 -40.52 25.76
C ARG A 10 -27.38 -41.08 25.40
N SER A 11 -27.24 -41.28 24.10
CA SER A 11 -26.05 -41.53 23.29
C SER A 11 -24.75 -40.98 23.89
N ARG A 12 -23.73 -41.84 23.92
CA ARG A 12 -22.31 -41.48 24.06
C ARG A 12 -21.98 -40.37 23.06
N LEU A 13 -21.59 -39.20 23.56
CA LEU A 13 -20.98 -38.17 22.73
C LEU A 13 -19.59 -38.68 22.32
N LEU A 14 -19.50 -39.38 21.19
CA LEU A 14 -18.24 -39.63 20.51
C LEU A 14 -17.61 -38.26 20.22
N ALA A 15 -16.40 -38.04 20.72
CA ALA A 15 -15.56 -36.94 20.27
C ALA A 15 -15.26 -37.16 18.78
N THR A 16 -16.06 -36.52 17.91
CA THR A 16 -15.75 -36.46 16.48
C THR A 16 -14.60 -35.49 16.33
N THR A 17 -13.38 -36.01 16.39
CA THR A 17 -12.18 -35.33 15.91
C THR A 17 -12.42 -35.02 14.43
N ALA A 18 -12.83 -33.80 14.12
CA ALA A 18 -12.93 -33.33 12.75
C ALA A 18 -11.51 -33.24 12.19
N LEU A 19 -11.06 -34.27 11.48
CA LEU A 19 -9.99 -34.15 10.51
C LEU A 19 -10.51 -33.29 9.36
N LEU A 20 -10.22 -31.99 9.38
CA LEU A 20 -10.25 -31.14 8.20
C LEU A 20 -8.90 -31.24 7.48
N PRO A 21 -8.88 -31.18 6.13
CA PRO A 21 -7.82 -31.74 5.30
C PRO A 21 -6.55 -30.89 5.35
N LEU A 22 -5.41 -31.57 5.20
CA LEU A 22 -4.10 -31.00 4.92
C LEU A 22 -4.14 -30.28 3.57
N ILE A 23 -4.52 -29.00 3.55
CA ILE A 23 -4.31 -28.13 2.38
C ILE A 23 -2.84 -27.73 2.38
N LEU A 24 -2.07 -28.42 1.56
CA LEU A 24 -0.68 -28.09 1.26
C LEU A 24 -0.64 -26.71 0.57
N GLY A 25 -0.11 -25.69 1.24
CA GLY A 25 0.56 -24.56 0.55
C GLY A 25 0.05 -23.12 0.70
N MET A 26 -0.75 -22.75 1.71
CA MET A 26 -0.96 -21.33 2.05
C MET A 26 -0.81 -21.10 3.54
N ALA A 27 0.27 -20.44 3.95
CA ALA A 27 0.44 -20.00 5.33
C ALA A 27 -0.65 -18.96 5.62
N ALA A 28 -1.66 -19.36 6.40
CA ALA A 28 -2.74 -18.50 6.84
C ALA A 28 -2.16 -17.24 7.49
N MET A 29 -2.78 -16.08 7.21
CA MET A 29 -2.38 -14.80 7.78
C MET A 29 -2.42 -14.90 9.31
N THR A 30 -1.27 -14.82 9.98
CA THR A 30 -1.21 -14.85 11.44
C THR A 30 -1.48 -13.44 11.94
N VAL A 31 -2.72 -13.19 12.35
CA VAL A 31 -3.09 -11.92 12.99
C VAL A 31 -3.60 -12.24 14.39
N PRO A 32 -3.00 -11.69 15.46
CA PRO A 32 -3.57 -11.79 16.80
C PRO A 32 -4.73 -10.78 16.92
N VAL A 33 -5.86 -11.04 16.24
CA VAL A 33 -7.07 -10.23 16.41
C VAL A 33 -7.96 -10.86 17.49
N GLY A 34 -7.92 -10.28 18.70
CA GLY A 34 -8.89 -10.57 19.74
C GLY A 34 -10.28 -9.98 19.44
N PRO A 35 -11.33 -10.33 20.22
CA PRO A 35 -12.74 -10.00 19.96
C PRO A 35 -13.12 -8.51 20.05
N ALA A 36 -12.13 -7.61 20.20
CA ALA A 36 -12.33 -6.16 20.34
C ALA A 36 -12.09 -5.34 19.05
N HIS A 37 -11.75 -5.94 17.91
CA HIS A 37 -11.42 -5.19 16.69
C HIS A 37 -12.42 -5.44 15.56
N ALA A 38 -13.57 -4.77 15.63
CA ALA A 38 -14.56 -4.76 14.53
C ALA A 38 -14.05 -4.10 13.24
N ALA A 39 -12.89 -3.44 13.28
CA ALA A 39 -12.34 -2.67 12.18
C ALA A 39 -11.33 -3.41 11.29
N CYS A 40 -10.81 -4.57 11.71
CA CYS A 40 -9.92 -5.42 10.89
C CYS A 40 -10.23 -6.91 11.06
N ALA A 41 -10.40 -7.64 9.96
CA ALA A 41 -10.71 -9.08 9.93
C ALA A 41 -9.82 -9.85 8.95
N ALA A 42 -9.38 -11.05 9.33
CA ALA A 42 -8.69 -11.96 8.43
C ALA A 42 -9.66 -12.51 7.38
N THR A 43 -9.19 -12.59 6.12
CA THR A 43 -9.90 -13.10 4.97
C THR A 43 -9.10 -14.24 4.32
N THR A 44 -9.66 -14.87 3.29
CA THR A 44 -8.95 -15.89 2.51
C THR A 44 -7.75 -15.33 1.74
N THR A 45 -7.71 -14.01 1.52
CA THR A 45 -6.64 -13.34 0.75
C THR A 45 -5.74 -12.45 1.60
N GLY A 46 -5.98 -12.35 2.91
CA GLY A 46 -5.12 -11.57 3.82
C GLY A 46 -5.87 -10.92 4.99
N LEU A 47 -5.57 -9.65 5.29
CA LEU A 47 -6.17 -8.87 6.37
C LEU A 47 -6.92 -7.69 5.75
N ALA A 48 -8.23 -7.62 5.98
CA ALA A 48 -9.05 -6.50 5.57
C ALA A 48 -9.31 -5.59 6.77
N CYS A 49 -9.02 -4.30 6.62
CA CYS A 49 -9.33 -3.27 7.59
C CYS A 49 -10.27 -2.25 6.94
N ASP A 50 -11.57 -2.38 7.12
CA ASP A 50 -12.60 -1.60 6.42
C ASP A 50 -13.54 -0.83 7.37
N GLY A 51 -13.26 -0.87 8.67
CA GLY A 51 -14.05 -0.18 9.69
C GLY A 51 -13.90 1.35 9.71
N PRO A 52 -14.82 2.04 10.40
CA PRO A 52 -14.77 3.49 10.60
C PRO A 52 -13.83 3.90 11.75
N ASP A 53 -13.46 2.97 12.63
CA ASP A 53 -12.68 3.25 13.83
C ASP A 53 -11.17 3.25 13.57
N ASP A 54 -10.45 4.00 14.39
CA ASP A 54 -8.98 4.00 14.38
C ASP A 54 -8.43 2.76 15.10
N VAL A 55 -7.43 2.11 14.49
CA VAL A 55 -6.80 0.89 14.99
C VAL A 55 -5.29 1.00 14.95
N THR A 56 -4.62 0.53 16.00
CA THR A 56 -3.18 0.31 15.98
C THR A 56 -2.88 -1.18 16.00
N LEU A 57 -2.23 -1.66 14.94
CA LEU A 57 -1.77 -3.04 14.81
C LEU A 57 -0.33 -3.13 15.32
N ALA A 58 -0.21 -3.44 16.61
CA ALA A 58 1.06 -3.50 17.33
C ALA A 58 1.79 -4.85 17.29
N SER A 59 1.17 -5.86 16.67
CA SER A 59 1.80 -7.17 16.47
C SER A 59 2.16 -7.35 15.00
N SER A 60 3.26 -8.06 14.74
CA SER A 60 3.69 -8.39 13.38
C SER A 60 2.62 -9.18 12.65
N ILE A 61 2.29 -8.75 11.43
CA ILE A 61 1.38 -9.44 10.52
C ILE A 61 2.22 -10.22 9.52
N GLY A 62 1.98 -11.53 9.39
CA GLY A 62 2.66 -12.41 8.44
C GLY A 62 1.68 -13.26 7.63
N GLY A 63 2.20 -14.01 6.66
CA GLY A 63 1.43 -14.93 5.81
C GLY A 63 1.53 -14.60 4.32
N SER A 64 0.91 -15.42 3.47
CA SER A 64 0.95 -15.22 2.01
C SER A 64 -0.03 -14.13 1.52
N GLY A 65 -0.99 -13.73 2.34
CA GLY A 65 -2.01 -12.73 2.00
C GLY A 65 -1.50 -11.29 2.00
N GLY A 66 -2.35 -10.35 1.60
CA GLY A 66 -2.07 -8.91 1.60
C GLY A 66 -2.84 -8.14 2.66
N LEU A 67 -2.54 -6.85 2.82
CA LEU A 67 -3.30 -5.92 3.65
C LEU A 67 -4.22 -5.08 2.76
N SER A 68 -5.52 -5.06 3.01
CA SER A 68 -6.46 -4.15 2.35
C SER A 68 -7.05 -3.17 3.34
N LYS A 69 -6.70 -1.89 3.21
CA LYS A 69 -7.26 -0.79 4.00
C LYS A 69 -8.36 -0.08 3.22
N ALA A 70 -9.57 -0.11 3.75
CA ALA A 70 -10.75 0.61 3.30
C ALA A 70 -11.41 1.29 4.51
N GLY A 71 -12.64 1.77 4.36
CA GLY A 71 -13.32 2.49 5.45
C GLY A 71 -12.69 3.84 5.78
N THR A 72 -13.35 4.60 6.63
CA THR A 72 -12.95 5.98 6.96
C THR A 72 -11.91 6.07 8.07
N GLY A 73 -11.77 5.02 8.89
CA GLY A 73 -10.86 5.01 10.03
C GLY A 73 -9.38 5.01 9.63
N SER A 74 -8.51 5.12 10.62
CA SER A 74 -7.06 5.07 10.47
C SER A 74 -6.52 3.73 10.94
N VAL A 75 -5.57 3.14 10.22
CA VAL A 75 -4.81 1.97 10.69
C VAL A 75 -3.36 2.35 10.84
N THR A 76 -2.80 2.16 12.03
CA THR A 76 -1.39 2.37 12.31
C THR A 76 -0.68 1.03 12.44
N LEU A 77 0.31 0.78 11.59
CA LEU A 77 1.22 -0.35 11.70
C LEU A 77 2.43 0.08 12.52
N SER A 78 2.64 -0.54 13.69
CA SER A 78 3.80 -0.21 14.55
C SER A 78 4.81 -1.35 14.71
N ALA A 79 4.46 -2.55 14.25
CA ALA A 79 5.34 -3.72 14.21
C ALA A 79 5.85 -4.04 12.80
N ALA A 80 7.00 -4.72 12.73
CA ALA A 80 7.56 -5.21 11.48
C ALA A 80 6.66 -6.32 10.89
N ASN A 81 6.07 -6.03 9.74
CA ASN A 81 5.17 -6.93 9.03
C ASN A 81 5.90 -7.68 7.90
N THR A 82 5.51 -8.93 7.68
CA THR A 82 6.16 -9.86 6.74
C THR A 82 5.18 -10.51 5.75
N TYR A 83 3.94 -10.02 5.68
CA TYR A 83 2.95 -10.52 4.72
C TYR A 83 3.40 -10.31 3.27
N ALA A 84 3.14 -11.29 2.40
CA ALA A 84 3.71 -11.33 1.05
C ALA A 84 2.80 -10.71 -0.04
N GLY A 85 1.49 -10.65 0.17
CA GLY A 85 0.50 -10.32 -0.88
C GLY A 85 0.40 -8.84 -1.27
N GLY A 86 1.14 -7.96 -0.60
CA GLY A 86 1.13 -6.51 -0.84
C GLY A 86 0.08 -5.75 -0.04
N THR A 87 -0.01 -4.45 -0.31
CA THR A 87 -0.89 -3.52 0.40
C THR A 87 -1.78 -2.76 -0.59
N SER A 88 -3.09 -2.72 -0.32
CA SER A 88 -4.06 -1.92 -1.06
C SER A 88 -4.74 -0.91 -0.14
N LEU A 89 -4.82 0.35 -0.58
CA LEU A 89 -5.53 1.42 0.14
C LEU A 89 -6.62 2.03 -0.74
N THR A 90 -7.87 1.95 -0.29
CA THR A 90 -9.02 2.50 -1.02
C THR A 90 -9.60 3.74 -0.32
N ALA A 91 -9.52 3.80 1.02
CA ALA A 91 -10.07 4.91 1.81
C ALA A 91 -9.42 5.01 3.20
N GLY A 92 -9.65 6.15 3.87
CA GLY A 92 -9.13 6.46 5.20
C GLY A 92 -7.61 6.63 5.20
N THR A 93 -6.99 6.37 6.35
CA THR A 93 -5.53 6.53 6.53
C THR A 93 -4.87 5.19 6.86
N LEU A 94 -3.77 4.86 6.18
CA LEU A 94 -2.84 3.83 6.61
C LEU A 94 -1.54 4.52 7.03
N SER A 95 -1.11 4.35 8.27
CA SER A 95 0.10 4.96 8.81
C SER A 95 1.12 3.91 9.23
N THR A 96 2.41 4.21 9.07
CA THR A 96 3.50 3.40 9.61
C THR A 96 4.34 4.18 10.61
N THR A 97 4.65 3.56 11.75
CA THR A 97 5.41 4.20 12.84
C THR A 97 6.41 3.22 13.44
N GLY A 98 7.50 3.72 14.02
CA GLY A 98 8.50 2.87 14.67
C GLY A 98 9.06 1.80 13.74
N ALA A 99 8.80 0.53 14.07
CA ALA A 99 9.22 -0.64 13.27
C ALA A 99 8.19 -1.07 12.21
N GLY A 100 7.10 -0.30 12.03
CA GLY A 100 6.02 -0.58 11.09
C GLY A 100 6.51 -0.71 9.64
N THR A 101 6.22 -1.83 8.98
CA THR A 101 6.51 -2.04 7.55
C THR A 101 5.23 -2.35 6.74
N LEU A 102 5.26 -2.11 5.43
CA LEU A 102 4.18 -2.43 4.48
C LEU A 102 4.20 -3.87 3.96
N GLY A 103 4.79 -4.79 4.73
CA GLY A 103 4.96 -6.20 4.36
C GLY A 103 6.27 -6.46 3.64
N ALA A 104 6.28 -7.45 2.74
CA ALA A 104 7.45 -7.86 1.99
C ALA A 104 7.95 -6.73 1.04
N PRO A 105 9.28 -6.51 0.93
CA PRO A 105 9.86 -5.34 0.27
C PRO A 105 9.71 -5.32 -1.26
N ASP A 106 9.29 -6.42 -1.87
CA ASP A 106 9.05 -6.53 -3.33
C ASP A 106 7.56 -6.65 -3.66
N ALA A 107 6.68 -6.60 -2.65
CA ALA A 107 5.25 -6.69 -2.85
C ALA A 107 4.68 -5.39 -3.44
N ALA A 108 3.50 -5.49 -4.06
CA ALA A 108 2.84 -4.31 -4.64
C ALA A 108 2.20 -3.44 -3.57
N LEU A 109 2.30 -2.12 -3.76
CA LEU A 109 1.55 -1.09 -3.06
C LEU A 109 0.59 -0.43 -4.05
N VAL A 110 -0.72 -0.57 -3.82
CA VAL A 110 -1.77 -0.03 -4.70
C VAL A 110 -2.62 0.97 -3.92
N ILE A 111 -2.54 2.23 -4.29
CA ILE A 111 -3.32 3.32 -3.70
C ILE A 111 -4.41 3.73 -4.69
N LEU A 112 -5.66 3.40 -4.35
CA LEU A 112 -6.86 3.73 -5.09
C LEU A 112 -7.55 4.98 -4.53
N GLY A 113 -7.21 5.39 -3.30
CA GLY A 113 -7.71 6.56 -2.59
C GLY A 113 -7.11 6.65 -1.19
N GLY A 114 -7.64 7.54 -0.34
CA GLY A 114 -7.16 7.72 1.04
C GLY A 114 -5.76 8.34 1.15
N ARG A 115 -5.16 8.21 2.33
CA ARG A 115 -3.80 8.66 2.66
C ARG A 115 -2.94 7.50 3.17
N LEU A 116 -1.81 7.27 2.51
CA LEU A 116 -0.70 6.54 3.09
C LEU A 116 0.23 7.55 3.77
N ASP A 117 0.43 7.40 5.07
CA ASP A 117 1.30 8.24 5.90
C ASP A 117 2.48 7.39 6.38
N LEU A 118 3.67 7.64 5.83
CA LEU A 118 4.87 6.89 6.20
C LEU A 118 5.52 7.39 7.50
N GLY A 119 4.97 8.45 8.11
CA GLY A 119 5.56 9.09 9.29
C GLY A 119 7.03 9.44 9.05
N SER A 120 7.92 8.96 9.92
CA SER A 120 9.37 9.09 9.74
C SER A 120 10.04 7.78 9.29
N THR A 121 9.26 6.81 8.79
CA THR A 121 9.75 5.48 8.41
C THR A 121 10.24 5.45 6.96
N THR A 122 11.08 4.45 6.66
CA THR A 122 11.50 4.12 5.30
C THR A 122 10.88 2.79 4.91
N GLN A 123 10.09 2.77 3.83
CA GLN A 123 9.46 1.58 3.31
C GLN A 123 10.05 1.17 1.97
N ALA A 124 10.17 -0.14 1.75
CA ALA A 124 10.51 -0.72 0.47
C ALA A 124 9.31 -1.51 -0.06
N VAL A 125 9.00 -1.33 -1.35
CA VAL A 125 7.96 -2.06 -2.08
C VAL A 125 8.41 -2.31 -3.51
N GLY A 126 7.81 -3.28 -4.20
CA GLY A 126 8.12 -3.57 -5.60
C GLY A 126 7.49 -2.53 -6.52
N LEU A 127 6.20 -2.70 -6.79
CA LEU A 127 5.40 -1.74 -7.57
C LEU A 127 4.73 -0.73 -6.63
N VAL A 128 4.83 0.55 -6.95
CA VAL A 128 3.94 1.59 -6.40
C VAL A 128 2.95 1.97 -7.50
N ARG A 129 1.66 1.75 -7.26
CA ARG A 129 0.59 2.20 -8.15
C ARG A 129 -0.28 3.23 -7.45
N LEU A 130 -0.23 4.48 -7.90
CA LEU A 130 -1.05 5.59 -7.39
C LEU A 130 -2.13 5.94 -8.42
N THR A 131 -3.36 5.47 -8.18
CA THR A 131 -4.52 5.80 -9.02
C THR A 131 -5.20 7.09 -8.56
N SER A 132 -5.33 7.26 -7.24
CA SER A 132 -5.78 8.49 -6.57
C SER A 132 -5.27 8.50 -5.13
N GLY A 133 -5.55 9.56 -4.34
CA GLY A 133 -5.15 9.66 -2.93
C GLY A 133 -3.78 10.30 -2.73
N THR A 134 -3.19 10.07 -1.56
CA THR A 134 -1.90 10.68 -1.18
C THR A 134 -0.91 9.67 -0.59
N ILE A 135 0.38 9.89 -0.87
CA ILE A 135 1.51 9.21 -0.23
C ILE A 135 2.35 10.29 0.42
N GLY A 136 2.28 10.36 1.74
CA GLY A 136 2.91 11.43 2.50
C GLY A 136 3.94 10.97 3.50
N ASP A 137 4.79 11.92 3.85
CA ASP A 137 5.84 11.82 4.85
C ASP A 137 6.87 10.70 4.56
N GLY A 138 7.89 10.58 5.40
CA GLY A 138 8.86 9.48 5.35
C GLY A 138 9.58 9.28 4.01
N THR A 139 9.95 8.04 3.73
CA THR A 139 10.66 7.65 2.51
C THR A 139 10.06 6.38 1.92
N LEU A 140 9.77 6.41 0.62
CA LEU A 140 9.29 5.25 -0.13
C LEU A 140 10.36 4.83 -1.15
N ARG A 141 10.75 3.55 -1.11
CA ARG A 141 11.67 2.93 -2.08
C ARG A 141 10.88 1.95 -2.95
N GLY A 142 10.54 2.38 -4.15
CA GLY A 142 9.90 1.56 -5.19
C GLY A 142 10.88 1.03 -6.22
N SER A 143 10.59 -0.17 -6.75
CA SER A 143 11.24 -0.69 -7.96
C SER A 143 10.58 -0.18 -9.24
N VAL A 144 9.33 0.30 -9.17
CA VAL A 144 8.63 1.06 -10.22
C VAL A 144 7.61 1.99 -9.56
N TYR A 145 7.45 3.21 -10.07
CA TYR A 145 6.36 4.12 -9.71
C TYR A 145 5.43 4.33 -10.91
N ASP A 146 4.23 3.75 -10.86
CA ASP A 146 3.16 3.97 -11.83
C ASP A 146 2.10 4.89 -11.21
N VAL A 147 2.01 6.12 -11.70
CA VAL A 147 1.20 7.17 -11.08
C VAL A 147 0.20 7.74 -12.09
N GLN A 148 -1.02 8.02 -11.63
CA GLN A 148 -2.12 8.51 -12.48
C GLN A 148 -2.71 9.82 -11.98
N SER A 149 -3.03 9.89 -10.69
CA SER A 149 -3.56 11.09 -10.04
C SER A 149 -3.27 11.07 -8.54
N GLY A 150 -3.12 12.23 -7.89
CA GLY A 150 -2.94 12.32 -6.44
C GLY A 150 -1.81 13.27 -6.01
N SER A 151 -1.35 13.16 -4.77
CA SER A 151 -0.13 13.84 -4.31
C SER A 151 0.87 12.89 -3.68
N ILE A 152 2.15 13.21 -3.85
CA ILE A 152 3.26 12.50 -3.22
C ILE A 152 4.18 13.54 -2.58
N ASP A 153 4.13 13.62 -1.27
CA ASP A 153 5.05 14.42 -0.45
C ASP A 153 6.13 13.58 0.24
N ALA A 154 5.98 12.25 0.25
CA ALA A 154 7.03 11.32 0.63
C ALA A 154 8.28 11.45 -0.27
N ALA A 155 9.47 11.24 0.30
CA ALA A 155 10.70 11.16 -0.48
C ALA A 155 10.76 9.85 -1.28
N LEU A 156 10.74 9.93 -2.60
CA LEU A 156 10.86 8.75 -3.47
C LEU A 156 12.32 8.38 -3.72
N THR A 157 12.68 7.11 -3.52
CA THR A 157 14.03 6.56 -3.65
C THR A 157 14.05 5.28 -4.49
N GLY A 158 15.20 4.63 -4.65
CA GLY A 158 15.30 3.35 -5.36
C GLY A 158 15.57 3.47 -6.85
N SER A 159 15.67 2.33 -7.53
CA SER A 159 16.11 2.27 -8.93
C SER A 159 14.99 2.41 -9.96
N GLY A 160 13.74 2.39 -9.51
CA GLY A 160 12.58 2.37 -10.38
C GLY A 160 12.35 3.67 -11.15
N PRO A 161 11.83 3.59 -12.39
CA PRO A 161 11.35 4.76 -13.09
C PRO A 161 10.04 5.28 -12.49
N LEU A 162 9.78 6.57 -12.69
CA LEU A 162 8.46 7.17 -12.50
C LEU A 162 7.75 7.28 -13.84
N VAL A 163 6.58 6.64 -13.96
CA VAL A 163 5.73 6.69 -15.15
C VAL A 163 4.41 7.33 -14.78
N LYS A 164 4.15 8.51 -15.36
CA LYS A 164 2.88 9.20 -15.25
C LYS A 164 1.99 8.86 -16.44
N SER A 165 0.89 8.17 -16.18
CA SER A 165 -0.14 7.79 -17.15
C SER A 165 -1.51 8.39 -16.80
N GLY A 166 -2.53 8.19 -17.65
CA GLY A 166 -3.87 8.72 -17.42
C GLY A 166 -3.98 10.24 -17.52
N THR A 167 -5.19 10.79 -17.39
CA THR A 167 -5.49 12.21 -17.62
C THR A 167 -5.33 13.09 -16.38
N GLY A 168 -5.20 12.48 -15.19
CA GLY A 168 -5.13 13.19 -13.91
C GLY A 168 -3.83 13.95 -13.68
N THR A 169 -3.77 14.64 -12.54
CA THR A 169 -2.59 15.37 -12.08
C THR A 169 -1.96 14.66 -10.89
N VAL A 170 -0.65 14.47 -10.93
CA VAL A 170 0.15 14.03 -9.79
C VAL A 170 0.99 15.21 -9.31
N MET A 171 0.80 15.61 -8.06
CA MET A 171 1.60 16.64 -7.41
C MET A 171 2.78 15.99 -6.70
N LEU A 172 4.00 16.40 -7.05
CA LEU A 172 5.24 15.94 -6.42
C LEU A 172 5.83 17.08 -5.59
N SER A 173 5.87 16.88 -4.27
CA SER A 173 6.48 17.80 -3.32
C SER A 173 7.63 17.17 -2.52
N GLY A 174 7.80 15.85 -2.58
CA GLY A 174 8.86 15.14 -1.88
C GLY A 174 10.26 15.42 -2.43
N ALA A 175 11.27 15.32 -1.56
CA ALA A 175 12.68 15.42 -1.91
C ALA A 175 13.19 14.13 -2.56
N ASN A 176 12.90 13.96 -3.85
CA ASN A 176 13.14 12.71 -4.57
C ASN A 176 14.62 12.45 -4.87
N THR A 177 15.03 11.18 -4.80
CA THR A 177 16.39 10.69 -5.14
C THR A 177 16.39 9.34 -5.86
N TYR A 178 15.25 8.88 -6.39
CA TYR A 178 15.21 7.68 -7.23
C TYR A 178 16.14 7.83 -8.44
N SER A 179 16.79 6.74 -8.83
CA SER A 179 17.79 6.76 -9.91
C SER A 179 17.22 6.44 -11.28
N GLY A 180 16.00 5.86 -11.36
CA GLY A 180 15.32 5.63 -12.62
C GLY A 180 14.89 6.93 -13.32
N GLY A 181 14.57 6.83 -14.61
CA GLY A 181 14.08 7.96 -15.40
C GLY A 181 12.65 8.36 -15.06
N THR A 182 12.22 9.51 -15.56
CA THR A 182 10.83 9.97 -15.46
C THR A 182 10.19 9.98 -16.84
N ARG A 183 9.00 9.40 -16.96
CA ARG A 183 8.21 9.41 -18.19
C ARG A 183 6.83 10.00 -17.94
N VAL A 184 6.46 11.03 -18.69
CA VAL A 184 5.16 11.70 -18.61
C VAL A 184 4.37 11.43 -19.88
N ASP A 185 3.66 10.29 -19.89
CA ASP A 185 2.90 9.80 -21.03
C ASP A 185 1.52 10.44 -21.18
N GLY A 186 0.92 10.92 -20.08
CA GLY A 186 -0.37 11.60 -20.11
C GLY A 186 -0.67 12.41 -18.85
N GLY A 187 -1.66 13.30 -18.94
CA GLY A 187 -2.08 14.15 -17.82
C GLY A 187 -0.97 15.11 -17.38
N THR A 188 -0.88 15.41 -16.09
CA THR A 188 0.11 16.37 -15.56
C THR A 188 0.95 15.80 -14.41
N VAL A 189 2.27 15.98 -14.46
CA VAL A 189 3.13 15.98 -13.27
C VAL A 189 3.34 17.43 -12.87
N LYS A 190 2.93 17.82 -11.65
CA LYS A 190 3.14 19.16 -11.12
C LYS A 190 4.13 19.13 -9.98
N LEU A 191 5.19 19.93 -10.09
CA LEU A 191 6.12 20.15 -9.00
C LEU A 191 5.63 21.30 -8.11
N THR A 192 5.80 21.13 -6.80
CA THR A 192 5.53 22.20 -5.83
C THR A 192 6.69 22.45 -4.87
N SER A 193 7.81 21.77 -5.09
CA SER A 193 9.09 21.99 -4.43
C SER A 193 10.22 21.74 -5.42
N THR A 194 11.43 22.19 -5.09
CA THR A 194 12.61 21.81 -5.87
C THR A 194 12.86 20.31 -5.74
N GLY A 195 13.15 19.64 -6.85
CA GLY A 195 13.23 18.18 -6.85
C GLY A 195 14.16 17.59 -7.91
N ARG A 196 14.34 16.28 -7.81
CA ARG A 196 15.03 15.47 -8.83
C ARG A 196 13.99 14.61 -9.55
N LEU A 197 14.04 14.59 -10.88
CA LEU A 197 13.20 13.77 -11.75
C LEU A 197 13.98 12.55 -12.29
N GLY A 198 14.79 11.94 -11.43
CA GLY A 198 15.69 10.83 -11.75
C GLY A 198 17.17 11.15 -11.51
N ALA A 199 18.03 10.18 -11.83
CA ALA A 199 19.48 10.38 -11.86
C ALA A 199 19.91 11.29 -13.03
N ALA A 200 21.14 11.81 -12.98
CA ALA A 200 21.67 12.73 -13.99
C ALA A 200 21.88 12.06 -15.37
N ASP A 201 21.98 10.74 -15.40
CA ASP A 201 22.10 9.91 -16.61
C ASP A 201 20.77 9.26 -17.02
N ALA A 202 19.72 9.41 -16.20
CA ALA A 202 18.41 8.85 -16.48
C ALA A 202 17.53 9.86 -17.25
N ALA A 203 16.91 9.41 -18.34
CA ALA A 203 16.13 10.29 -19.20
C ALA A 203 14.84 10.79 -18.52
N LEU A 204 14.53 12.06 -18.73
CA LEU A 204 13.19 12.63 -18.56
C LEU A 204 12.52 12.66 -19.92
N VAL A 205 11.47 11.87 -20.12
CA VAL A 205 10.70 11.80 -21.36
C VAL A 205 9.32 12.39 -21.16
N VAL A 206 9.00 13.47 -21.87
CA VAL A 206 7.66 14.05 -21.87
C VAL A 206 6.93 13.61 -23.14
N GLY A 207 6.27 12.46 -22.99
CA GLY A 207 5.74 11.59 -24.04
C GLY A 207 4.45 12.08 -24.68
N GLY A 208 3.53 12.57 -23.85
CA GLY A 208 2.20 13.05 -24.24
C GLY A 208 1.44 13.79 -23.13
N GLY A 209 2.02 13.90 -21.93
CA GLY A 209 1.46 14.72 -20.85
C GLY A 209 2.18 16.07 -20.70
N THR A 210 1.98 16.68 -19.54
CA THR A 210 2.54 17.97 -19.15
C THR A 210 3.43 17.80 -17.92
N LEU A 211 4.66 18.28 -17.99
CA LEU A 211 5.46 18.58 -16.81
C LEU A 211 5.28 20.06 -16.46
N ASP A 212 4.62 20.32 -15.34
CA ASP A 212 4.42 21.64 -14.77
C ASP A 212 5.43 21.86 -13.65
N LEU A 213 6.42 22.71 -13.86
CA LEU A 213 7.42 23.03 -12.85
C LEU A 213 6.84 23.90 -11.73
N GLY A 214 5.64 24.48 -11.89
CA GLY A 214 4.96 25.22 -10.82
C GLY A 214 5.73 26.44 -10.31
N GLY A 215 6.61 27.01 -11.13
CA GLY A 215 7.54 28.08 -10.73
C GLY A 215 8.75 27.60 -9.92
N THR A 216 8.97 26.29 -9.83
CA THR A 216 10.13 25.66 -9.16
C THR A 216 11.20 25.27 -10.18
N SER A 217 12.32 24.74 -9.70
CA SER A 217 13.36 24.12 -10.52
C SER A 217 13.49 22.64 -10.21
N ALA A 218 13.84 21.86 -11.24
CA ALA A 218 14.13 20.44 -11.09
C ALA A 218 15.42 20.07 -11.80
N SER A 219 16.15 19.11 -11.22
CA SER A 219 17.24 18.42 -11.92
C SER A 219 16.71 17.14 -12.55
N ALA A 220 17.17 16.86 -13.76
CA ALA A 220 16.89 15.63 -14.50
C ALA A 220 18.13 15.28 -15.33
N GLY A 221 18.18 14.06 -15.85
CA GLY A 221 19.12 13.72 -16.92
C GLY A 221 18.66 14.25 -18.28
N PRO A 222 19.06 13.58 -19.39
CA PRO A 222 18.69 14.02 -20.73
C PRO A 222 17.17 14.20 -20.88
N VAL A 223 16.76 15.37 -21.36
CA VAL A 223 15.34 15.69 -21.58
C VAL A 223 14.94 15.38 -23.01
N VAL A 224 13.91 14.57 -23.17
CA VAL A 224 13.33 14.19 -24.47
C VAL A 224 11.87 14.65 -24.50
N LEU A 225 11.56 15.58 -25.39
CA LEU A 225 10.20 16.06 -25.63
C LEU A 225 9.68 15.45 -26.94
N THR A 226 8.77 14.47 -26.88
CA THR A 226 8.26 13.81 -28.08
C THR A 226 6.92 14.37 -28.54
N ALA A 227 5.98 14.61 -27.61
CA ALA A 227 4.67 15.20 -27.94
C ALA A 227 4.00 15.96 -26.77
N GLY A 228 4.60 15.99 -25.59
CA GLY A 228 4.03 16.67 -24.43
C GLY A 228 4.46 18.14 -24.29
N THR A 229 4.29 18.70 -23.09
CA THR A 229 4.68 20.08 -22.78
C THR A 229 5.48 20.18 -21.47
N ILE A 230 6.37 21.16 -21.39
CA ILE A 230 7.05 21.57 -20.15
C ILE A 230 6.72 23.06 -19.95
N ARG A 231 6.23 23.42 -18.76
CA ARG A 231 5.84 24.80 -18.44
C ARG A 231 6.14 25.16 -16.99
#